data_AF-A0A6M3LAL1-F1
#
_entry.id   AF-A0A6M3LAL1-F1
#
_cell.length_a   1.000
_cell.length_b   1.000
_cell.length_c   1.000
_cell.angle_alpha   90.00
_cell.angle_beta   90.00
_cell.angle_gamma   90.00
#
_symmetry.space_group_name_H-M   'P 1'
#
loop_
_entity.id
_entity.type
_entity.pdbx_description
1 polymer ?
#
loop_
_entity_poly.entity_id
_entity_poly.type
_entity_poly.pdbx_seq_one_letter_code
_entity_poly.pdbx_strand_id
1 'polypeptide(L)'
;MISNNFKEMAVLCKENDVFVNPIIDYLRQSYGDSVRVYKQGDCSMDELFELLSKVDLAWLEWCSDWSGAITAGDKYCKLMMRLHSYEAFNMSHKNQGVVQNVNWNQIDDLIVVNPSVIEVMNIIRNHFYSDAKMSNQPINIDSIRPTIDPTKINFIPIGVDTKKFRIANGKPKTKKIAWVGYINYKKNFQLALYAFMELLKKDPEYEFHIAGLFQDPRDRIYFDWLTRDMPKNFDKDACIFYHGWVDPSHLNEWLEDKTYIISSSLFEAAHTGIAESMSSGLIPLIHHWFGADNVYPKEFFWNDISQFIELVESIQKLNEVELNNLRKQLRQSIIEKNGIDITMPKIKNLVDSHLFEEELILYFKDGVALPDVKFDLSFQKIILERRGKLK
;
A
#
# COMPACT_ATOMS: atom_id res chain seq x y z
N MET A 1 -36.22 -10.15 19.24
CA MET A 1 -36.13 -10.21 17.76
C MET A 1 -35.08 -9.20 17.38
N ILE A 2 -33.94 -9.66 16.85
CA ILE A 2 -32.95 -8.76 16.26
C ILE A 2 -33.58 -8.31 14.95
N SER A 3 -33.90 -7.03 14.84
CA SER A 3 -34.43 -6.46 13.60
C SER A 3 -33.44 -6.73 12.49
N ASN A 4 -33.91 -7.23 11.34
CA ASN A 4 -33.18 -7.18 10.07
C ASN A 4 -33.05 -5.72 9.61
N ASN A 5 -32.39 -4.89 10.41
CA ASN A 5 -31.92 -3.59 9.95
C ASN A 5 -30.73 -3.90 9.05
N PHE A 6 -30.95 -3.82 7.74
CA PHE A 6 -29.87 -3.82 6.77
C PHE A 6 -28.92 -2.68 7.13
N LYS A 7 -27.74 -3.04 7.62
CA LYS A 7 -26.72 -2.07 8.00
C LYS A 7 -26.15 -1.43 6.76
N GLU A 8 -26.16 -0.12 6.69
CA GLU A 8 -25.76 0.66 5.52
C GLU A 8 -24.33 1.18 5.69
N MET A 9 -23.53 1.06 4.63
CA MET A 9 -22.14 1.48 4.60
C MET A 9 -21.87 2.40 3.40
N ALA A 10 -21.19 3.52 3.66
CA ALA A 10 -20.64 4.38 2.62
C ALA A 10 -19.13 4.19 2.51
N VAL A 11 -18.61 4.00 1.29
CA VAL A 11 -17.18 4.08 0.97
C VAL A 11 -16.92 5.37 0.23
N LEU A 12 -16.16 6.27 0.85
CA LEU A 12 -15.76 7.55 0.30
C LEU A 12 -14.33 7.44 -0.22
N CYS A 13 -14.13 7.59 -1.53
CA CYS A 13 -12.82 7.40 -2.16
C CYS A 13 -12.54 8.44 -3.26
N LYS A 14 -11.33 8.43 -3.81
CA LYS A 14 -10.97 9.27 -4.97
C LYS A 14 -11.49 8.65 -6.26
N GLU A 15 -11.56 9.45 -7.32
CA GLU A 15 -11.80 8.92 -8.67
C GLU A 15 -10.73 7.87 -9.06
N ASN A 16 -11.18 6.77 -9.65
CA ASN A 16 -10.33 5.69 -10.19
C ASN A 16 -9.34 5.06 -9.20
N ASP A 17 -9.76 4.90 -7.95
CA ASP A 17 -8.94 4.24 -6.93
C ASP A 17 -8.88 2.71 -7.11
N VAL A 18 -7.79 2.25 -7.70
CA VAL A 18 -7.53 0.83 -7.98
C VAL A 18 -7.30 -0.02 -6.73
N PHE A 19 -7.03 0.58 -5.56
CA PHE A 19 -6.72 -0.17 -4.34
C PHE A 19 -7.98 -0.51 -3.52
N VAL A 20 -9.02 0.31 -3.61
CA VAL A 20 -10.27 0.09 -2.87
C VAL A 20 -11.31 -0.68 -3.68
N ASN A 21 -11.29 -0.61 -5.01
CA ASN A 21 -12.27 -1.31 -5.86
C ASN A 21 -12.36 -2.82 -5.57
N PRO A 22 -11.25 -3.58 -5.48
CA PRO A 22 -11.34 -5.01 -5.15
C PRO A 22 -11.92 -5.27 -3.75
N ILE A 23 -11.73 -4.33 -2.81
CA ILE A 23 -12.30 -4.42 -1.47
C ILE A 23 -13.81 -4.20 -1.53
N ILE A 24 -14.25 -3.16 -2.24
CA ILE A 24 -15.67 -2.86 -2.46
C ILE A 24 -16.37 -4.07 -3.09
N ASP A 25 -15.79 -4.65 -4.14
CA ASP A 25 -16.36 -5.82 -4.81
C ASP A 25 -16.47 -7.02 -3.87
N TYR A 26 -15.45 -7.23 -3.02
CA TYR A 26 -15.48 -8.27 -2.00
C TYR A 26 -16.55 -8.01 -0.92
N LEU A 27 -16.68 -6.78 -0.43
CA LEU A 27 -17.69 -6.42 0.58
C LEU A 27 -19.11 -6.53 0.00
N ARG A 28 -19.32 -6.14 -1.26
CA ARG A 28 -20.61 -6.28 -1.97
C ARG A 28 -21.06 -7.73 -2.13
N GLN A 29 -20.15 -8.69 -2.21
CA GLN A 29 -20.54 -10.11 -2.18
C GLN A 29 -21.22 -10.51 -0.87
N SER A 30 -20.94 -9.80 0.23
CA SER A 30 -21.52 -10.07 1.55
C SER A 30 -22.72 -9.18 1.88
N TYR A 31 -22.67 -7.91 1.50
CA TYR A 31 -23.67 -6.90 1.91
C TYR A 31 -24.52 -6.37 0.76
N GLY A 32 -24.25 -6.76 -0.49
CA GLY A 32 -24.99 -6.30 -1.67
C GLY A 32 -25.02 -4.78 -1.80
N ASP A 33 -26.22 -4.24 -2.05
CA ASP A 33 -26.45 -2.82 -2.29
C ASP A 33 -26.28 -1.93 -1.05
N SER A 34 -26.13 -2.53 0.15
CA SER A 34 -25.81 -1.79 1.38
C SER A 34 -24.40 -1.18 1.37
N VAL A 35 -23.54 -1.53 0.40
CA VAL A 35 -22.23 -0.88 0.19
C VAL A 35 -22.33 0.15 -0.93
N ARG A 36 -22.53 1.39 -0.53
CA ARG A 36 -22.63 2.55 -1.42
C ARG A 36 -21.26 3.21 -1.56
N VAL A 37 -20.93 3.66 -2.77
CA VAL A 37 -19.62 4.25 -3.08
C VAL A 37 -19.82 5.67 -3.59
N TYR A 38 -19.06 6.61 -3.04
CA TYR A 38 -19.09 8.01 -3.43
C TYR A 38 -17.67 8.47 -3.72
N LYS A 39 -17.45 9.01 -4.93
CA LYS A 39 -16.13 9.50 -5.31
C LYS A 39 -16.05 11.00 -5.11
N GLN A 40 -14.87 11.48 -4.75
CA GLN A 40 -14.62 12.91 -4.62
C GLN A 40 -14.99 13.63 -5.93
N GLY A 41 -15.95 14.55 -5.85
CA GLY A 41 -16.52 15.25 -7.00
C GLY A 41 -17.95 14.84 -7.37
N ASP A 42 -18.43 13.68 -6.91
CA ASP A 42 -19.77 13.15 -7.24
C ASP A 42 -20.91 13.80 -6.43
N CYS A 43 -20.60 14.47 -5.32
CA CYS A 43 -21.60 15.08 -4.45
C CYS A 43 -21.08 16.37 -3.79
N SER A 44 -22.01 17.27 -3.48
CA SER A 44 -21.77 18.47 -2.68
C SER A 44 -21.54 18.12 -1.21
N MET A 45 -21.00 19.07 -0.44
CA MET A 45 -20.80 18.87 1.01
C MET A 45 -22.11 18.63 1.77
N ASP A 46 -23.19 19.30 1.39
CA ASP A 46 -24.50 19.13 2.04
C ASP A 46 -25.07 17.73 1.79
N GLU A 47 -25.00 17.25 0.54
CA GLU A 47 -25.41 15.88 0.17
C GLU A 47 -24.55 14.83 0.89
N LEU A 48 -23.25 15.09 1.05
CA LEU A 48 -22.35 14.23 1.81
C LEU A 48 -22.78 14.11 3.28
N PHE A 49 -23.10 15.22 3.95
CA PHE A 49 -23.54 15.17 5.35
C PHE A 49 -24.93 14.54 5.50
N GLU A 50 -25.86 14.83 4.58
CA GLU A 50 -27.16 14.14 4.54
C GLU A 50 -26.97 12.63 4.39
N LEU A 51 -26.04 12.20 3.54
CA LEU A 51 -25.70 10.80 3.39
C LEU A 51 -25.14 10.19 4.67
N LEU A 52 -24.17 10.85 5.31
CA LEU A 52 -23.56 10.37 6.55
C LEU A 52 -24.60 10.16 7.65
N SER A 53 -25.68 10.93 7.66
CA SER A 53 -26.81 10.76 8.59
C SER A 53 -27.66 9.50 8.34
N LYS A 54 -27.48 8.82 7.20
CA LYS A 54 -28.30 7.69 6.74
C LYS A 54 -27.54 6.35 6.71
N VAL A 55 -26.27 6.33 7.13
CA VAL A 55 -25.42 5.13 7.12
C VAL A 55 -24.94 4.79 8.53
N ASP A 56 -24.70 3.51 8.79
CA ASP A 56 -24.16 3.04 10.07
C ASP A 56 -22.64 3.23 10.14
N LEU A 57 -21.95 3.05 9.00
CA LEU A 57 -20.50 3.16 8.86
C LEU A 57 -20.11 3.95 7.61
N ALA A 58 -19.24 4.93 7.78
CA ALA A 58 -18.52 5.55 6.67
C ALA A 58 -17.05 5.12 6.69
N TRP A 59 -16.59 4.57 5.57
CA TRP A 59 -15.20 4.30 5.28
C TRP A 59 -14.61 5.48 4.50
N LEU A 60 -13.59 6.10 5.08
CA LEU A 60 -12.78 7.16 4.47
C LEU A 60 -11.52 6.53 3.85
N GLU A 61 -11.56 6.27 2.54
CA GLU A 61 -10.42 5.73 1.82
C GLU A 61 -9.51 6.90 1.44
N TRP A 62 -8.24 6.80 1.87
CA TRP A 62 -7.31 7.91 1.96
C TRP A 62 -7.75 8.97 2.98
N CYS A 63 -6.78 9.67 3.55
CA CYS A 63 -7.08 10.96 4.19
C CYS A 63 -7.20 12.02 3.09
N SER A 64 -8.41 12.20 2.55
CA SER A 64 -8.72 13.18 1.51
C SER A 64 -9.18 14.52 2.09
N ASP A 65 -9.51 15.49 1.23
CA ASP A 65 -10.03 16.79 1.68
C ASP A 65 -11.36 16.64 2.45
N TRP A 66 -12.17 15.62 2.11
CA TRP A 66 -13.37 15.28 2.85
C TRP A 66 -13.09 14.85 4.29
N SER A 67 -11.96 14.20 4.56
CA SER A 67 -11.64 13.69 5.89
C SER A 67 -11.60 14.79 6.95
N GLY A 68 -11.03 15.96 6.60
CA GLY A 68 -11.01 17.10 7.51
C GLY A 68 -12.41 17.67 7.76
N ALA A 69 -13.18 17.88 6.70
CA ALA A 69 -14.54 18.42 6.81
C ALA A 69 -15.49 17.51 7.58
N ILE A 70 -15.46 16.20 7.32
CA ILE A 70 -16.29 15.20 8.00
C ILE A 70 -16.00 15.16 9.50
N THR A 71 -14.72 15.21 9.87
CA THR A 71 -14.31 15.08 11.28
C THR A 71 -14.35 16.40 12.05
N ALA A 72 -14.44 17.54 11.37
CA ALA A 72 -14.64 18.84 12.00
C ALA A 72 -16.08 19.04 12.52
N GLY A 73 -17.06 18.37 11.90
CA GLY A 73 -18.48 18.47 12.24
C GLY A 73 -18.96 17.51 13.33
N ASP A 74 -20.29 17.43 13.46
CA ASP A 74 -20.95 16.45 14.32
C ASP A 74 -20.75 15.02 13.82
N LYS A 75 -20.72 14.06 14.75
CA LYS A 75 -20.58 12.65 14.41
C LYS A 75 -21.93 12.05 14.04
N TYR A 76 -22.12 11.73 12.76
CA TYR A 76 -23.35 11.12 12.25
C TYR A 76 -23.36 9.59 12.34
N CYS A 77 -22.20 8.96 12.09
CA CYS A 77 -22.05 7.51 11.99
C CYS A 77 -20.69 7.06 12.54
N LYS A 78 -20.43 5.74 12.56
CA LYS A 78 -19.07 5.24 12.81
C LYS A 78 -18.16 5.65 11.65
N LEU A 79 -16.92 6.00 11.96
CA LEU A 79 -15.91 6.40 10.98
C LEU A 79 -14.72 5.44 11.01
N MET A 80 -14.55 4.71 9.92
CA MET A 80 -13.34 3.95 9.64
C MET A 80 -12.50 4.72 8.62
N MET A 81 -11.20 4.83 8.82
CA MET A 81 -10.30 5.46 7.85
C MET A 81 -9.19 4.50 7.44
N ARG A 82 -8.78 4.54 6.19
CA ARG A 82 -7.56 3.86 5.73
C ARG A 82 -6.54 4.87 5.20
N LEU A 83 -5.38 4.92 5.86
CA LEU A 83 -4.27 5.80 5.50
C LEU A 83 -3.22 5.07 4.66
N HIS A 84 -2.72 5.80 3.66
CA HIS A 84 -1.50 5.48 2.95
C HIS A 84 -0.38 6.44 3.34
N SER A 85 0.83 6.18 2.85
CA SER A 85 1.97 7.04 3.19
C SER A 85 1.95 8.39 2.50
N TYR A 86 1.26 8.51 1.36
CA TYR A 86 1.25 9.74 0.57
C TYR A 86 0.69 10.92 1.36
N GLU A 87 -0.38 10.68 2.13
CA GLU A 87 -1.09 11.68 2.93
C GLU A 87 -0.21 12.22 4.06
N ALA A 88 0.70 11.41 4.60
CA ALA A 88 1.65 11.85 5.61
C ALA A 88 2.62 12.92 5.05
N PHE A 89 3.02 12.81 3.78
CA PHE A 89 3.97 13.73 3.13
C PHE A 89 3.30 14.91 2.41
N ASN A 90 1.98 14.88 2.19
CA ASN A 90 1.27 15.95 1.47
C ASN A 90 1.00 17.17 2.37
N MET A 91 2.06 17.71 2.98
CA MET A 91 2.04 18.98 3.68
C MET A 91 2.39 20.09 2.69
N SER A 92 1.42 20.93 2.34
CA SER A 92 1.66 22.10 1.50
C SER A 92 2.63 23.08 2.21
N HIS A 93 3.31 23.94 1.45
CA HIS A 93 4.17 25.02 1.97
C HIS A 93 3.42 26.05 2.84
N LYS A 94 2.08 25.93 2.92
CA LYS A 94 1.20 26.69 3.82
C LYS A 94 0.78 25.90 5.07
N ASN A 95 1.40 24.75 5.34
CA ASN A 95 1.12 23.89 6.48
C ASN A 95 -0.35 23.45 6.57
N GLN A 96 -0.98 23.14 5.43
CA GLN A 96 -2.35 22.62 5.38
C GLN A 96 -2.35 21.31 4.60
N GLY A 97 -1.72 20.29 5.18
CA GLY A 97 -1.91 18.92 4.70
C GLY A 97 -3.23 18.37 5.23
N VAL A 98 -3.90 17.55 4.43
CA VAL A 98 -5.19 16.90 4.76
C VAL A 98 -5.21 16.24 6.14
N VAL A 99 -4.10 15.61 6.55
CA VAL A 99 -3.90 14.97 7.86
C VAL A 99 -4.08 15.95 9.04
N GLN A 100 -3.67 17.21 8.88
CA GLN A 100 -3.74 18.22 9.95
C GLN A 100 -5.16 18.73 10.20
N ASN A 101 -6.04 18.55 9.21
CA ASN A 101 -7.43 18.98 9.34
C ASN A 101 -8.31 17.89 9.94
N VAL A 102 -7.77 16.69 10.17
CA VAL A 102 -8.51 15.55 10.73
C VAL A 102 -8.58 15.66 12.24
N ASN A 103 -9.81 15.66 12.77
CA ASN A 103 -10.04 15.42 14.19
C ASN A 103 -10.00 13.91 14.47
N TRP A 104 -8.82 13.41 14.83
CA TRP A 104 -8.57 11.98 15.06
C TRP A 104 -9.44 11.34 16.14
N ASN A 105 -10.01 12.11 17.06
CA ASN A 105 -10.93 11.60 18.09
C ASN A 105 -12.29 11.16 17.52
N GLN A 106 -12.66 11.64 16.33
CA GLN A 106 -13.87 11.21 15.64
C GLN A 106 -13.71 9.84 14.97
N ILE A 107 -12.48 9.42 14.67
CA ILE A 107 -12.18 8.17 13.98
C ILE A 107 -12.32 6.98 14.95
N ASP A 108 -13.17 6.02 14.60
CA ASP A 108 -13.42 4.82 15.41
C ASP A 108 -12.38 3.73 15.17
N ASP A 109 -11.90 3.58 13.94
CA ASP A 109 -10.83 2.65 13.58
C ASP A 109 -10.00 3.21 12.43
N LEU A 110 -8.68 3.04 12.54
CA LEU A 110 -7.70 3.48 11.56
C LEU A 110 -6.98 2.25 10.99
N ILE A 111 -7.11 2.01 9.70
CA ILE A 111 -6.29 1.07 8.95
C ILE A 111 -5.05 1.78 8.44
N VAL A 112 -3.87 1.24 8.72
CA VAL A 112 -2.62 1.66 8.06
C VAL A 112 -2.09 0.52 7.21
N VAL A 113 -1.63 0.84 6.00
CA VAL A 113 -1.08 -0.15 5.06
C VAL A 113 0.38 -0.53 5.34
N ASN A 114 1.04 0.18 6.27
CA ASN A 114 2.36 -0.12 6.81
C ASN A 114 2.49 0.58 8.18
N PRO A 115 3.02 -0.07 9.24
CA PRO A 115 3.19 0.57 10.55
C PRO A 115 4.04 1.84 10.49
N SER A 116 5.00 1.89 9.55
CA SER A 116 5.86 3.06 9.34
C SER A 116 5.11 4.33 8.94
N VAL A 117 3.86 4.25 8.45
CA VAL A 117 3.05 5.44 8.15
C VAL A 117 2.86 6.29 9.41
N ILE A 118 2.58 5.67 10.56
CA ILE A 118 2.43 6.37 11.84
C ILE A 118 3.76 6.95 12.30
N GLU A 119 4.85 6.21 12.14
CA GLU A 119 6.19 6.66 12.49
C GLU A 119 6.60 7.88 11.65
N VAL A 120 6.35 7.85 10.34
CA VAL A 120 6.58 8.97 9.44
C VAL A 120 5.80 10.20 9.86
N MET A 121 4.51 10.07 10.19
CA MET A 121 3.71 11.20 10.68
C MET A 121 4.33 11.80 11.95
N ASN A 122 4.86 10.98 12.86
CA ASN A 122 5.57 11.45 14.05
C ASN A 122 6.93 12.11 13.71
N ILE A 123 7.69 11.56 12.77
CA ILE A 123 8.96 12.12 12.30
C ILE A 123 8.73 13.48 11.65
N ILE A 124 7.76 13.56 10.76
CA ILE A 124 7.32 14.77 10.08
C ILE A 124 6.91 15.81 11.11
N ARG A 125 6.06 15.45 12.08
CA ARG A 125 5.74 16.34 13.21
C ARG A 125 7.01 16.92 13.84
N ASN A 126 7.99 16.08 14.20
CA ASN A 126 9.21 16.54 14.85
C ASN A 126 10.10 17.43 13.95
N HIS A 127 10.24 17.13 12.65
CA HIS A 127 11.06 17.92 11.72
C HIS A 127 10.39 19.25 11.35
N PHE A 128 9.08 19.25 11.09
CA PHE A 128 8.34 20.48 10.83
C PHE A 128 8.27 21.37 12.08
N TYR A 129 8.30 20.82 13.30
CA TYR A 129 8.47 21.62 14.52
C TYR A 129 9.73 22.50 14.48
N SER A 130 10.86 21.94 14.02
CA SER A 130 12.13 22.68 13.93
C SER A 130 12.08 23.74 12.83
N ASP A 131 11.53 23.42 11.65
CA ASP A 131 11.49 24.35 10.52
C ASP A 131 10.46 25.49 10.70
N ALA A 132 9.33 25.20 11.36
CA ALA A 132 8.29 26.18 11.69
C ALA A 132 8.76 27.22 12.70
N LYS A 133 9.52 26.78 13.72
CA LYS A 133 10.17 27.69 14.67
C LYS A 133 11.16 28.62 13.99
N MET A 134 11.84 28.16 12.94
CA MET A 134 12.75 29.00 12.16
C MET A 134 12.04 29.96 11.21
N SER A 135 10.78 29.69 10.84
CA SER A 135 10.01 30.48 9.86
C SER A 135 8.89 31.36 10.43
N ASN A 136 8.71 31.39 11.77
CA ASN A 136 7.67 32.17 12.48
C ASN A 136 6.22 31.91 11.99
N GLN A 137 5.96 30.73 11.42
CA GLN A 137 4.61 30.34 11.00
C GLN A 137 3.87 29.62 12.15
N PRO A 138 2.62 30.00 12.47
CA PRO A 138 1.82 29.27 13.45
C PRO A 138 1.43 27.90 12.87
N ILE A 139 1.98 26.81 13.42
CA ILE A 139 1.57 25.43 13.08
C ILE A 139 0.89 24.80 14.28
N ASN A 140 -0.32 24.27 14.08
CA ASN A 140 -0.97 23.40 15.06
C ASN A 140 -0.36 21.99 14.98
N ILE A 141 0.78 21.81 15.61
CA ILE A 141 1.59 20.60 15.48
C ILE A 141 0.95 19.34 16.08
N ASP A 142 0.03 19.50 17.01
CA ASP A 142 -0.65 18.37 17.64
C ASP A 142 -1.66 17.70 16.71
N SER A 143 -2.09 18.39 15.65
CA SER A 143 -2.96 17.84 14.60
C SER A 143 -2.26 16.85 13.66
N ILE A 144 -0.93 16.89 13.57
CA ILE A 144 -0.15 16.01 12.67
C ILE A 144 -0.07 14.58 13.22
N ARG A 145 -0.08 14.42 14.54
CA ARG A 145 -0.02 13.11 15.18
C ARG A 145 -1.44 12.56 15.33
N PRO A 146 -1.72 11.34 14.83
CA PRO A 146 -2.96 10.67 15.18
C PRO A 146 -3.05 10.52 16.70
N THR A 147 -4.02 11.18 17.33
CA THR A 147 -4.33 11.04 18.76
C THR A 147 -5.27 9.86 19.04
N ILE A 148 -5.45 8.99 18.05
CA ILE A 148 -6.28 7.80 18.14
C ILE A 148 -5.67 6.78 19.12
N ASP A 149 -6.52 6.08 19.87
CA ASP A 149 -6.12 4.96 20.72
C ASP A 149 -5.35 3.92 19.88
N PRO A 150 -4.13 3.51 20.27
CA PRO A 150 -3.37 2.49 19.55
C PRO A 150 -4.11 1.17 19.34
N THR A 151 -5.10 0.84 20.16
CA THR A 151 -5.94 -0.36 20.00
C THR A 151 -6.92 -0.28 18.84
N LYS A 152 -7.16 0.92 18.31
CA LYS A 152 -7.98 1.21 17.13
C LYS A 152 -7.14 1.34 15.86
N ILE A 153 -5.82 1.17 15.96
CA ILE A 153 -4.92 1.17 14.80
C ILE A 153 -4.71 -0.26 14.34
N ASN A 154 -5.17 -0.56 13.13
CA ASN A 154 -5.11 -1.87 12.51
C ASN A 154 -4.09 -1.82 11.37
N PHE A 155 -3.10 -2.72 11.41
CA PHE A 155 -2.19 -2.90 10.30
C PHE A 155 -2.76 -3.93 9.32
N ILE A 156 -3.19 -3.45 8.15
CA ILE A 156 -3.66 -4.29 7.06
C ILE A 156 -2.94 -3.86 5.78
N PRO A 157 -1.98 -4.66 5.27
CA PRO A 157 -1.25 -4.30 4.07
C PRO A 157 -2.16 -4.32 2.84
N ILE A 158 -1.70 -3.69 1.76
CA ILE A 158 -2.38 -3.76 0.47
C ILE A 158 -2.38 -5.22 -0.03
N GLY A 159 -3.57 -5.71 -0.36
CA GLY A 159 -3.79 -7.08 -0.85
C GLY A 159 -3.20 -7.31 -2.24
N VAL A 160 -2.53 -8.45 -2.42
CA VAL A 160 -1.99 -8.93 -3.70
C VAL A 160 -2.79 -10.12 -4.18
N ASP A 161 -3.30 -10.06 -5.41
CA ASP A 161 -3.97 -11.19 -6.04
C ASP A 161 -2.94 -12.23 -6.50
N THR A 162 -2.62 -13.16 -5.62
CA THR A 162 -1.65 -14.24 -5.87
C THR A 162 -2.22 -15.33 -6.78
N LYS A 163 -3.51 -15.31 -7.14
CA LYS A 163 -4.07 -16.18 -8.18
C LYS A 163 -3.79 -15.61 -9.57
N LYS A 164 -3.88 -14.29 -9.70
CA LYS A 164 -3.48 -13.54 -10.90
C LYS A 164 -1.96 -13.60 -11.11
N PHE A 165 -1.18 -13.19 -10.11
CA PHE A 165 0.27 -13.19 -10.18
C PHE A 165 0.82 -14.55 -9.77
N ARG A 166 1.44 -15.29 -10.69
CA ARG A 166 1.89 -16.67 -10.47
C ARG A 166 3.25 -16.92 -11.11
N ILE A 167 4.00 -17.85 -10.54
CA ILE A 167 5.27 -18.29 -11.10
C ILE A 167 4.97 -19.07 -12.39
N ALA A 168 5.53 -18.62 -13.52
CA ALA A 168 5.42 -19.33 -14.79
C ALA A 168 6.06 -20.72 -14.71
N ASN A 169 5.45 -21.68 -15.40
CA ASN A 169 6.01 -23.03 -15.51
C ASN A 169 7.35 -22.96 -16.25
N GLY A 170 8.40 -23.54 -15.66
CA GLY A 170 9.74 -23.50 -16.25
C GLY A 170 10.37 -22.11 -16.29
N LYS A 171 9.99 -21.21 -15.36
CA LYS A 171 10.51 -19.82 -15.29
C LYS A 171 12.06 -19.81 -15.39
N PRO A 172 12.63 -19.19 -16.44
CA PRO A 172 14.06 -19.26 -16.68
C PRO A 172 14.86 -18.45 -15.66
N LYS A 173 16.14 -18.77 -15.49
CA LYS A 173 17.12 -17.88 -14.87
C LYS A 173 17.75 -17.02 -15.97
N THR A 174 17.64 -15.70 -15.83
CA THR A 174 18.04 -14.70 -16.82
C THR A 174 18.76 -13.54 -16.13
N LYS A 175 19.51 -12.74 -16.88
CA LYS A 175 20.13 -11.49 -16.39
C LYS A 175 19.22 -10.27 -16.61
N LYS A 176 17.91 -10.48 -16.60
CA LYS A 176 16.91 -9.43 -16.84
C LYS A 176 16.38 -8.88 -15.53
N ILE A 177 16.52 -7.57 -15.36
CA ILE A 177 16.05 -6.80 -14.22
C ILE A 177 14.82 -5.99 -14.63
N ALA A 178 13.72 -6.20 -13.93
CA ALA A 178 12.48 -5.48 -14.09
C ALA A 178 12.48 -4.21 -13.24
N TRP A 179 11.82 -3.17 -13.72
CA TRP A 179 11.36 -2.01 -12.96
C TRP A 179 9.91 -1.71 -13.35
N VAL A 180 9.02 -1.54 -12.36
CA VAL A 180 7.57 -1.40 -12.58
C VAL A 180 7.01 -0.23 -11.77
N GLY A 181 6.32 0.69 -12.43
CA GLY A 181 5.52 1.74 -11.78
C GLY A 181 5.58 3.10 -12.47
N TYR A 182 4.99 4.13 -11.86
CA TYR A 182 5.18 5.51 -12.33
C TYR A 182 6.59 6.00 -12.04
N ILE A 183 7.23 6.66 -13.00
CA ILE A 183 8.57 7.22 -12.85
C ILE A 183 8.41 8.65 -12.32
N ASN A 184 8.85 8.86 -11.09
CA ASN A 184 8.83 10.14 -10.38
C ASN A 184 9.94 10.19 -9.32
N TYR A 185 10.13 11.37 -8.71
CA TYR A 185 11.16 11.60 -7.68
C TYR A 185 11.07 10.61 -6.50
N LYS A 186 9.86 10.26 -6.04
CA LYS A 186 9.66 9.34 -4.89
C LYS A 186 10.20 7.95 -5.21
N LYS A 187 10.02 7.49 -6.46
CA LYS A 187 10.55 6.20 -6.91
C LYS A 187 12.06 6.20 -7.15
N ASN A 188 12.67 7.38 -7.22
CA ASN A 188 14.11 7.60 -7.36
C ASN A 188 14.71 6.67 -8.42
N PHE A 189 14.14 6.77 -9.62
CA PHE A 189 14.50 5.94 -10.76
C PHE A 189 15.96 6.14 -11.19
N GLN A 190 16.51 7.33 -10.92
CA GLN A 190 17.91 7.67 -11.16
C GLN A 190 18.85 6.72 -10.42
N LEU A 191 18.56 6.42 -9.15
CA LEU A 191 19.39 5.50 -8.37
C LEU A 191 19.36 4.08 -8.95
N ALA A 192 18.20 3.59 -9.41
CA ALA A 192 18.11 2.30 -10.11
C ALA A 192 18.96 2.30 -11.39
N LEU A 193 18.92 3.39 -12.16
CA LEU A 193 19.69 3.52 -13.38
C LEU A 193 21.21 3.51 -13.10
N TYR A 194 21.68 4.28 -12.11
CA TYR A 194 23.10 4.26 -11.73
C TYR A 194 23.55 2.90 -11.23
N ALA A 195 22.74 2.24 -10.39
CA ALA A 195 23.04 0.89 -9.90
C ALA A 195 23.17 -0.11 -11.06
N PHE A 196 22.26 -0.04 -12.04
CA PHE A 196 22.33 -0.86 -13.25
C PHE A 196 23.57 -0.55 -14.11
N MET A 197 23.92 0.73 -14.28
CA MET A 197 25.12 1.12 -15.04
C MET A 197 26.41 0.60 -14.41
N GLU A 198 26.52 0.59 -13.08
CA GLU A 198 27.68 -0.01 -12.41
C GLU A 198 27.70 -1.55 -12.54
N LEU A 199 26.52 -2.20 -12.52
CA LEU A 199 26.41 -3.63 -12.77
C LEU A 199 26.87 -4.00 -14.20
N LEU A 200 26.48 -3.22 -15.22
CA LEU A 200 26.90 -3.44 -16.61
C LEU A 200 28.42 -3.40 -16.80
N LYS A 201 29.13 -2.58 -16.00
CA LYS A 201 30.61 -2.56 -16.02
C LYS A 201 31.24 -3.88 -15.55
N LYS A 202 30.53 -4.67 -14.75
CA LYS A 202 30.95 -5.99 -14.29
C LYS A 202 30.56 -7.08 -15.26
N ASP A 203 29.36 -6.98 -15.81
CA ASP A 203 28.76 -7.99 -16.64
C ASP A 203 27.82 -7.34 -17.69
N PRO A 204 28.25 -7.23 -18.95
CA PRO A 204 27.50 -6.53 -19.99
C PRO A 204 26.26 -7.31 -20.48
N GLU A 205 26.03 -8.54 -20.02
CA GLU A 205 24.89 -9.36 -20.43
C GLU A 205 23.61 -9.06 -19.65
N TYR A 206 23.65 -8.14 -18.68
CA TYR A 206 22.45 -7.72 -17.95
C TYR A 206 21.57 -6.78 -18.80
N GLU A 207 20.26 -6.97 -18.67
CA GLU A 207 19.24 -6.16 -19.35
C GLU A 207 18.34 -5.47 -18.31
N PHE A 208 17.99 -4.21 -18.52
CA PHE A 208 17.09 -3.44 -17.68
C PHE A 208 15.79 -3.12 -18.41
N HIS A 209 14.69 -3.70 -17.94
CA HIS A 209 13.37 -3.58 -18.54
C HIS A 209 12.47 -2.71 -17.67
N ILE A 210 12.01 -1.60 -18.25
CA ILE A 210 11.29 -0.54 -17.54
C ILE A 210 9.84 -0.52 -18.05
N ALA A 211 8.89 -0.88 -17.17
CA ALA A 211 7.46 -0.75 -17.39
C ALA A 211 6.93 0.42 -16.54
N GLY A 212 6.71 1.57 -17.16
CA GLY A 212 6.28 2.77 -16.46
C GLY A 212 6.08 4.02 -17.32
N LEU A 213 5.44 5.03 -16.73
CA LEU A 213 5.28 6.34 -17.36
C LEU A 213 5.96 7.42 -16.51
N PHE A 214 6.69 8.30 -17.19
CA PHE A 214 7.23 9.52 -16.59
C PHE A 214 6.11 10.46 -16.21
N GLN A 215 6.07 10.88 -14.93
CA GLN A 215 5.10 11.85 -14.43
C GLN A 215 5.63 13.29 -14.48
N ASP A 216 6.96 13.45 -14.58
CA ASP A 216 7.62 14.74 -14.73
C ASP A 216 8.49 14.74 -16.02
N PRO A 217 8.34 15.74 -16.91
CA PRO A 217 9.17 15.85 -18.11
C PRO A 217 10.69 15.91 -17.81
N ARG A 218 11.09 16.41 -16.63
CA ARG A 218 12.50 16.47 -16.22
C ARG A 218 13.09 15.08 -16.01
N ASP A 219 12.31 14.15 -15.45
CA ASP A 219 12.74 12.76 -15.29
C ASP A 219 12.96 12.12 -16.67
N ARG A 220 12.10 12.42 -17.65
CA ARG A 220 12.25 11.93 -19.03
C ARG A 220 13.49 12.49 -19.71
N ILE A 221 13.67 13.81 -19.68
CA ILE A 221 14.84 14.48 -20.28
C ILE A 221 16.13 13.93 -19.65
N TYR A 222 16.15 13.74 -18.33
CA TYR A 222 17.32 13.23 -17.62
C TYR A 222 17.62 11.77 -17.96
N PHE A 223 16.60 10.92 -18.06
CA PHE A 223 16.75 9.55 -18.55
C PHE A 223 17.32 9.50 -19.97
N ASP A 224 16.77 10.29 -20.89
CA ASP A 224 17.25 10.34 -22.28
C ASP A 224 18.71 10.85 -22.33
N TRP A 225 19.07 11.83 -21.50
CA TRP A 225 20.44 12.34 -21.37
C TRP A 225 21.41 11.27 -20.86
N LEU A 226 21.11 10.64 -19.72
CA LEU A 226 21.98 9.62 -19.11
C LEU A 226 22.17 8.39 -20.00
N THR A 227 21.10 7.96 -20.66
CA THR A 227 21.18 6.76 -21.52
C THR A 227 21.83 7.04 -22.87
N ARG A 228 21.79 8.28 -23.37
CA ARG A 228 22.52 8.67 -24.60
C ARG A 228 24.02 8.68 -24.39
N ASP A 229 24.48 9.17 -23.25
CA ASP A 229 25.90 9.34 -22.94
C ASP A 229 26.45 8.20 -22.06
N MET A 230 25.75 7.05 -22.02
CA MET A 230 26.26 5.81 -21.45
C MET A 230 27.68 5.55 -21.98
N PRO A 231 28.61 5.00 -21.17
CA PRO A 231 30.00 4.80 -21.59
C PRO A 231 30.03 4.14 -22.97
N LYS A 232 30.83 4.68 -23.91
CA LYS A 232 30.91 4.24 -25.32
C LYS A 232 31.11 2.72 -25.55
N ASN A 233 31.39 1.98 -24.48
CA ASN A 233 31.62 0.55 -24.45
C ASN A 233 30.31 -0.26 -24.30
N PHE A 234 29.16 0.38 -24.10
CA PHE A 234 27.86 -0.28 -24.00
C PHE A 234 26.93 0.21 -25.10
N ASP A 235 26.31 -0.73 -25.80
CA ASP A 235 25.18 -0.44 -26.67
C ASP A 235 23.92 -0.31 -25.80
N LYS A 236 23.40 0.91 -25.64
CA LYS A 236 22.20 1.14 -24.82
C LYS A 236 21.01 0.33 -25.34
N ASP A 237 20.88 0.21 -26.66
CA ASP A 237 19.73 -0.41 -27.31
C ASP A 237 19.76 -1.94 -27.14
N ALA A 238 20.89 -2.48 -26.67
CA ALA A 238 21.05 -3.88 -26.29
C ALA A 238 20.84 -4.16 -24.78
N CYS A 239 20.80 -3.14 -23.92
CA CYS A 239 20.77 -3.36 -22.46
C CYS A 239 19.70 -2.59 -21.69
N ILE A 240 19.09 -1.53 -22.24
CA ILE A 240 18.01 -0.78 -21.59
C ILE A 240 16.77 -0.77 -22.50
N PHE A 241 15.67 -1.30 -21.99
CA PHE A 241 14.42 -1.45 -22.71
C PHE A 241 13.29 -0.71 -22.00
N TYR A 242 12.82 0.39 -22.60
CA TYR A 242 11.66 1.13 -22.12
C TYR A 242 10.38 0.65 -22.80
N HIS A 243 9.48 0.05 -22.02
CA HIS A 243 8.25 -0.58 -22.53
C HIS A 243 7.01 0.32 -22.42
N GLY A 244 7.14 1.52 -21.86
CA GLY A 244 5.98 2.36 -21.53
C GLY A 244 5.11 1.71 -20.44
N TRP A 245 3.81 2.04 -20.42
CA TRP A 245 2.87 1.43 -19.48
C TRP A 245 2.53 0.00 -19.91
N VAL A 246 2.77 -0.96 -19.03
CA VAL A 246 2.28 -2.34 -19.19
C VAL A 246 0.95 -2.44 -18.46
N ASP A 247 -0.10 -2.87 -19.17
CA ASP A 247 -1.42 -3.04 -18.58
C ASP A 247 -1.35 -4.04 -17.42
N PRO A 248 -1.96 -3.75 -16.25
CA PRO A 248 -1.95 -4.66 -15.11
C PRO A 248 -2.45 -6.07 -15.40
N SER A 249 -3.32 -6.26 -16.40
CA SER A 249 -3.80 -7.59 -16.83
C SER A 249 -2.70 -8.43 -17.50
N HIS A 250 -1.73 -7.79 -18.17
CA HIS A 250 -0.61 -8.45 -18.86
C HIS A 250 0.71 -8.40 -18.06
N LEU A 251 0.73 -7.74 -16.90
CA LEU A 251 1.94 -7.60 -16.11
C LEU A 251 2.56 -8.95 -15.71
N ASN A 252 1.75 -9.95 -15.33
CA ASN A 252 2.28 -11.28 -14.98
C ASN A 252 3.03 -11.94 -16.16
N GLU A 253 2.49 -11.82 -17.39
CA GLU A 253 3.10 -12.34 -18.62
C GLU A 253 4.41 -11.60 -18.95
N TRP A 254 4.40 -10.28 -18.82
CA TRP A 254 5.60 -9.46 -19.03
C TRP A 254 6.73 -9.81 -18.04
N LEU A 255 6.40 -10.32 -16.86
CA LEU A 255 7.38 -10.70 -15.83
C LEU A 255 7.99 -12.09 -16.04
N GLU A 256 7.46 -12.93 -16.94
CA GLU A 256 7.80 -14.36 -17.01
C GLU A 256 9.29 -14.62 -17.32
N ASP A 257 9.89 -13.82 -18.20
CA ASP A 257 11.30 -13.96 -18.61
C ASP A 257 12.29 -13.22 -17.72
N LYS A 258 11.81 -12.50 -16.69
CA LYS A 258 12.64 -11.69 -15.78
C LYS A 258 12.99 -12.44 -14.51
N THR A 259 14.21 -12.23 -14.02
CA THR A 259 14.70 -12.86 -12.79
C THR A 259 14.64 -11.91 -11.61
N TYR A 260 14.91 -10.63 -11.82
CA TYR A 260 15.03 -9.65 -10.75
C TYR A 260 13.99 -8.55 -10.88
N ILE A 261 13.55 -7.98 -9.76
CA ILE A 261 12.75 -6.76 -9.69
C ILE A 261 13.45 -5.76 -8.77
N ILE A 262 13.76 -4.55 -9.25
CA ILE A 262 14.44 -3.53 -8.46
C ILE A 262 13.45 -2.49 -7.91
N SER A 263 13.60 -2.17 -6.63
CA SER A 263 13.01 -0.98 -6.01
C SER A 263 14.13 -0.04 -5.60
N SER A 264 14.09 1.21 -6.06
CA SER A 264 15.03 2.26 -5.66
C SER A 264 14.38 3.41 -4.89
N SER A 265 13.12 3.24 -4.49
CA SER A 265 12.29 4.31 -3.92
C SER A 265 12.90 4.93 -2.67
N LEU A 266 12.65 6.23 -2.47
CA LEU A 266 13.02 6.96 -1.25
C LEU A 266 12.18 6.50 -0.06
N PHE A 267 10.89 6.28 -0.32
CA PHE A 267 9.91 5.87 0.67
C PHE A 267 8.77 5.14 -0.02
N GLU A 268 8.26 4.05 0.57
CA GLU A 268 7.01 3.42 0.15
C GLU A 268 6.18 2.95 1.34
N ALA A 269 4.84 2.95 1.18
CA ALA A 269 4.01 2.25 2.15
C ALA A 269 4.06 0.73 1.89
N ALA A 270 3.77 0.33 0.64
CA ALA A 270 3.72 -1.09 0.28
C ALA A 270 4.58 -1.42 -0.95
N HIS A 271 4.74 -0.50 -1.91
CA HIS A 271 5.36 -0.77 -3.21
C HIS A 271 4.79 -2.02 -3.92
N THR A 272 3.48 -2.04 -4.20
CA THR A 272 2.75 -3.24 -4.66
C THR A 272 3.40 -3.97 -5.84
N GLY A 273 3.99 -3.24 -6.81
CA GLY A 273 4.69 -3.84 -7.95
C GLY A 273 5.82 -4.82 -7.56
N ILE A 274 6.47 -4.61 -6.41
CA ILE A 274 7.47 -5.55 -5.88
C ILE A 274 6.79 -6.83 -5.38
N ALA A 275 5.72 -6.72 -4.58
CA ALA A 275 4.98 -7.87 -4.06
C ALA A 275 4.30 -8.69 -5.19
N GLU A 276 3.77 -8.03 -6.21
CA GLU A 276 3.23 -8.65 -7.43
C GLU A 276 4.34 -9.40 -8.20
N SER A 277 5.51 -8.78 -8.34
CA SER A 277 6.67 -9.39 -9.00
C SER A 277 7.24 -10.58 -8.22
N MET A 278 7.34 -10.47 -6.89
CA MET A 278 7.72 -11.58 -6.02
C MET A 278 6.72 -12.74 -6.10
N SER A 279 5.42 -12.44 -6.18
CA SER A 279 4.38 -13.45 -6.42
C SER A 279 4.57 -14.15 -7.75
N SER A 280 5.09 -13.45 -8.76
CA SER A 280 5.42 -13.96 -10.09
C SER A 280 6.79 -14.67 -10.16
N GLY A 281 7.48 -14.78 -9.01
CA GLY A 281 8.76 -15.50 -8.88
C GLY A 281 9.99 -14.67 -9.24
N LEU A 282 9.93 -13.34 -9.17
CA LEU A 282 11.11 -12.49 -9.30
C LEU A 282 11.79 -12.34 -7.94
N ILE A 283 13.11 -12.25 -7.95
CA ILE A 283 13.92 -11.99 -6.76
C ILE A 283 14.00 -10.48 -6.55
N PRO A 284 13.57 -9.96 -5.38
CA PRO A 284 13.58 -8.53 -5.14
C PRO A 284 15.00 -8.00 -4.90
N LEU A 285 15.25 -6.78 -5.37
CA LEU A 285 16.46 -5.99 -5.10
C LEU A 285 15.99 -4.64 -4.53
N ILE A 286 15.83 -4.54 -3.22
CA ILE A 286 15.11 -3.43 -2.58
C ILE A 286 16.08 -2.46 -1.93
N HIS A 287 16.09 -1.21 -2.39
CA HIS A 287 16.76 -0.14 -1.67
C HIS A 287 16.14 -0.03 -0.28
N HIS A 288 16.96 0.06 0.77
CA HIS A 288 16.51 0.03 2.15
C HIS A 288 15.83 1.34 2.58
N TRP A 289 14.63 1.57 2.03
CA TRP A 289 13.79 2.71 2.38
C TRP A 289 13.09 2.49 3.72
N PHE A 290 12.73 3.60 4.37
CA PHE A 290 12.14 3.59 5.71
C PHE A 290 10.83 2.80 5.76
N GLY A 291 10.79 1.72 6.55
CA GLY A 291 9.62 0.86 6.68
C GLY A 291 9.59 -0.34 5.74
N ALA A 292 10.64 -0.57 4.94
CA ALA A 292 10.75 -1.73 4.05
C ALA A 292 10.72 -3.05 4.84
N ASP A 293 11.35 -3.08 6.01
CA ASP A 293 11.42 -4.23 6.91
C ASP A 293 10.05 -4.79 7.31
N ASN A 294 9.03 -3.92 7.34
CA ASN A 294 7.67 -4.31 7.73
C ASN A 294 6.96 -5.12 6.64
N VAL A 295 7.45 -5.06 5.40
CA VAL A 295 6.79 -5.64 4.22
C VAL A 295 7.66 -6.72 3.59
N TYR A 296 8.97 -6.48 3.48
CA TYR A 296 9.86 -7.28 2.67
C TYR A 296 11.02 -7.91 3.47
N PRO A 297 11.53 -9.06 3.01
CA PRO A 297 12.67 -9.75 3.64
C PRO A 297 13.97 -8.93 3.54
N LYS A 298 14.66 -8.78 4.68
CA LYS A 298 15.82 -7.88 4.84
C LYS A 298 17.05 -8.32 4.08
N GLU A 299 17.19 -9.60 3.82
CA GLU A 299 18.30 -10.20 3.09
C GLU A 299 18.34 -9.78 1.62
N PHE A 300 17.29 -9.11 1.12
CA PHE A 300 17.22 -8.53 -0.23
C PHE A 300 17.39 -7.02 -0.26
N PHE A 301 17.83 -6.43 0.87
CA PHE A 301 18.00 -4.99 0.99
C PHE A 301 19.40 -4.56 0.57
N TRP A 302 19.48 -3.41 -0.09
CA TRP A 302 20.74 -2.73 -0.39
C TRP A 302 20.67 -1.26 0.03
N ASN A 303 21.76 -0.74 0.58
CA ASN A 303 21.87 0.66 1.02
C ASN A 303 22.74 1.48 0.05
N ASP A 304 23.58 0.80 -0.73
CA ASP A 304 24.47 1.41 -1.71
C ASP A 304 24.62 0.48 -2.94
N ILE A 305 25.28 1.01 -3.98
CA ILE A 305 25.46 0.30 -5.25
C ILE A 305 26.35 -0.93 -5.10
N SER A 306 27.33 -0.92 -4.19
CA SER A 306 28.20 -2.08 -3.96
C SER A 306 27.38 -3.25 -3.38
N GLN A 307 26.55 -2.98 -2.37
CA GLN A 307 25.63 -3.98 -1.81
C GLN A 307 24.61 -4.49 -2.84
N PHE A 308 24.12 -3.61 -3.71
CA PHE A 308 23.25 -4.01 -4.82
C PHE A 308 23.94 -5.03 -5.73
N ILE A 309 25.19 -4.76 -6.14
CA ILE A 309 25.97 -5.67 -7.00
C ILE A 309 26.24 -6.99 -6.28
N GLU A 310 26.68 -6.95 -5.02
CA GLU A 310 26.91 -8.15 -4.20
C GLU A 310 25.66 -9.04 -4.10
N LEU A 311 24.49 -8.41 -3.90
CA LEU A 311 23.21 -9.11 -3.86
C LEU A 311 22.92 -9.81 -5.19
N VAL A 312 23.03 -9.10 -6.32
CA VAL A 312 22.84 -9.67 -7.66
C VAL A 312 23.78 -10.84 -7.91
N GLU A 313 25.08 -10.68 -7.61
CA GLU A 313 26.10 -11.71 -7.78
C GLU A 313 25.83 -12.93 -6.90
N SER A 314 25.36 -12.75 -5.66
CA SER A 314 25.03 -13.83 -4.75
C SER A 314 23.88 -14.69 -5.30
N ILE A 315 22.83 -14.06 -5.83
CA ILE A 315 21.68 -14.74 -6.44
C ILE A 315 22.11 -15.41 -7.75
N GLN A 316 23.01 -14.79 -8.50
CA GLN A 316 23.54 -15.32 -9.75
C GLN A 316 24.40 -16.59 -9.54
N LYS A 317 24.91 -16.84 -8.34
CA LYS A 317 25.62 -18.09 -7.99
C LYS A 317 24.69 -19.28 -7.71
N LEU A 318 23.42 -19.02 -7.42
CA LEU A 318 22.45 -20.09 -7.12
C LEU A 318 22.23 -20.99 -8.33
N ASN A 319 22.19 -22.31 -8.12
CA ASN A 319 21.74 -23.23 -9.16
C ASN A 319 20.21 -23.13 -9.35
N GLU A 320 19.69 -23.79 -10.38
CA GLU A 320 18.27 -23.72 -10.74
C GLU A 320 17.34 -24.20 -9.62
N VAL A 321 17.73 -25.25 -8.89
CA VAL A 321 16.94 -25.81 -7.78
C VAL A 321 16.88 -24.82 -6.61
N GLU A 322 18.03 -24.26 -6.23
CA GLU A 322 18.13 -23.24 -5.17
C GLU A 322 17.31 -22.00 -5.50
N LEU A 323 17.44 -21.48 -6.73
CA LEU A 323 16.68 -20.32 -7.19
C LEU A 323 15.17 -20.59 -7.18
N ASN A 324 14.74 -21.77 -7.65
CA ASN A 324 13.32 -22.12 -7.65
C ASN A 324 12.75 -22.30 -6.23
N ASN A 325 13.54 -22.80 -5.28
CA ASN A 325 13.15 -22.84 -3.88
C ASN A 325 13.01 -21.43 -3.30
N LEU A 326 13.96 -20.54 -3.58
CA LEU A 326 13.90 -19.14 -3.15
C LEU A 326 12.67 -18.42 -3.69
N ARG A 327 12.36 -18.58 -4.99
CA ARG A 327 11.14 -18.03 -5.61
C ARG A 327 9.87 -18.47 -4.89
N LYS A 328 9.77 -19.76 -4.57
CA LYS A 328 8.62 -20.32 -3.84
C LYS A 328 8.54 -19.75 -2.43
N GLN A 329 9.66 -19.63 -1.71
CA GLN A 329 9.70 -19.03 -0.37
C GLN A 329 9.26 -17.56 -0.40
N LEU A 330 9.78 -16.76 -1.33
CA LEU A 330 9.41 -15.36 -1.47
C LEU A 330 7.92 -15.20 -1.80
N ARG A 331 7.40 -16.00 -2.74
CA ARG A 331 5.97 -16.04 -3.04
C ARG A 331 5.13 -16.41 -1.82
N GLN A 332 5.54 -17.45 -1.08
CA GLN A 332 4.82 -17.88 0.12
C GLN A 332 4.77 -16.76 1.17
N SER A 333 5.86 -15.99 1.32
CA SER A 333 5.89 -14.83 2.20
C SER A 333 4.85 -13.75 1.82
N ILE A 334 4.62 -13.53 0.52
CA ILE A 334 3.59 -12.60 0.04
C ILE A 334 2.20 -13.16 0.30
N ILE A 335 1.96 -14.45 0.04
CA ILE A 335 0.65 -15.09 0.31
C ILE A 335 0.25 -14.92 1.78
N GLU A 336 1.18 -15.15 2.71
CA GLU A 336 0.90 -15.12 4.15
C GLU A 336 0.73 -13.71 4.71
N LYS A 337 1.49 -12.74 4.19
CA LYS A 337 1.49 -11.36 4.71
C LYS A 337 0.53 -10.44 3.97
N ASN A 338 0.50 -10.52 2.63
CA ASN A 338 -0.14 -9.56 1.74
C ASN A 338 -1.17 -10.20 0.81
N GLY A 339 -1.37 -11.52 0.83
CA GLY A 339 -2.32 -12.18 -0.05
C GLY A 339 -3.74 -11.62 0.11
N ILE A 340 -4.43 -11.38 -1.00
CA ILE A 340 -5.78 -10.80 -0.98
C ILE A 340 -6.77 -11.69 -0.18
N ASP A 341 -6.59 -13.00 -0.25
CA ASP A 341 -7.35 -14.00 0.51
C ASP A 341 -7.12 -13.89 2.04
N ILE A 342 -6.06 -13.19 2.49
CA ILE A 342 -5.76 -12.92 3.91
C ILE A 342 -6.17 -11.50 4.32
N THR A 343 -5.94 -10.50 3.46
CA THR A 343 -6.25 -9.09 3.78
C THR A 343 -7.74 -8.81 3.75
N MET A 344 -8.48 -9.38 2.79
CA MET A 344 -9.92 -9.12 2.62
C MET A 344 -10.76 -9.59 3.81
N PRO A 345 -10.57 -10.82 4.35
CA PRO A 345 -11.27 -11.21 5.57
C PRO A 345 -10.98 -10.32 6.77
N LYS A 346 -9.74 -9.85 6.95
CA LYS A 346 -9.39 -8.92 8.04
C LYS A 346 -10.17 -7.61 7.93
N ILE A 347 -10.25 -7.06 6.73
CA ILE A 347 -11.01 -5.85 6.45
C ILE A 347 -12.49 -6.08 6.73
N LYS A 348 -13.06 -7.17 6.21
CA LYS A 348 -14.47 -7.50 6.43
C LYS A 348 -14.78 -7.68 7.92
N ASN A 349 -13.94 -8.37 8.66
CA ASN A 349 -14.10 -8.55 10.11
C ASN A 349 -14.12 -7.21 10.86
N LEU A 350 -13.31 -6.24 10.42
CA LEU A 350 -13.31 -4.90 11.00
C LEU A 350 -14.64 -4.17 10.68
N VAL A 351 -15.10 -4.24 9.43
CA VAL A 351 -16.41 -3.70 9.02
C VAL A 351 -17.56 -4.34 9.81
N ASP A 352 -17.59 -5.67 9.91
CA ASP A 352 -18.57 -6.43 10.69
C ASP A 352 -18.59 -5.97 12.16
N SER A 353 -17.41 -5.71 12.74
CA SER A 353 -17.30 -5.28 14.13
C SER A 353 -17.94 -3.91 14.41
N HIS A 354 -18.11 -3.07 13.39
CA HIS A 354 -18.83 -1.80 13.50
C HIS A 354 -20.29 -1.92 13.14
N LEU A 355 -20.62 -2.68 12.09
CA LEU A 355 -22.00 -2.80 11.63
C LEU A 355 -22.86 -3.59 12.63
N PHE A 356 -22.28 -4.61 13.28
CA PHE A 356 -23.02 -5.57 14.11
C PHE A 356 -22.57 -5.59 15.57
N GLU A 357 -21.98 -4.50 16.08
CA GLU A 357 -21.38 -4.46 17.44
C GLU A 357 -22.33 -4.96 18.54
N GLU A 358 -23.59 -4.52 18.52
CA GLU A 358 -24.59 -4.87 19.54
C GLU A 358 -25.06 -6.33 19.42
N GLU A 359 -25.32 -6.76 18.19
CA GLU A 359 -25.72 -8.13 17.84
C GLU A 359 -24.63 -9.14 18.26
N LEU A 360 -23.37 -8.75 18.07
CA LEU A 360 -22.20 -9.51 18.52
C LEU A 360 -22.13 -9.61 20.03
N ILE A 361 -22.35 -8.49 20.74
CA ILE A 361 -22.36 -8.49 22.20
C ILE A 361 -23.42 -9.46 22.74
N LEU A 362 -24.62 -9.46 22.14
CA LEU A 362 -25.72 -10.36 22.50
C LEU A 362 -25.41 -11.83 22.18
N TYR A 363 -24.88 -12.13 20.99
CA TYR A 363 -24.46 -13.48 20.62
C TYR A 363 -23.48 -14.08 21.63
N PHE A 364 -22.43 -13.34 22.00
CA PHE A 364 -21.40 -13.83 22.91
C PHE A 364 -21.79 -13.82 24.40
N LYS A 365 -22.76 -12.98 24.81
CA LYS A 365 -23.25 -12.97 26.20
C LYS A 365 -24.29 -14.06 26.43
N ASP A 366 -25.20 -14.25 25.48
CA ASP A 366 -26.44 -14.99 25.71
C ASP A 366 -26.59 -16.24 24.83
N GLY A 367 -25.59 -16.53 23.97
CA GLY A 367 -25.61 -17.70 23.08
C GLY A 367 -26.71 -17.66 22.02
N VAL A 368 -27.28 -16.47 21.76
CA VAL A 368 -28.36 -16.28 20.80
C VAL A 368 -27.79 -16.37 19.40
N ALA A 369 -28.14 -17.43 18.65
CA ALA A 369 -27.73 -17.58 17.26
C ALA A 369 -28.20 -16.38 16.41
N LEU A 370 -27.26 -15.73 15.71
CA LEU A 370 -27.58 -14.68 14.76
C LEU A 370 -28.07 -15.33 13.45
N PRO A 371 -29.20 -14.88 12.88
CA PRO A 371 -29.63 -15.34 11.57
C PRO A 371 -28.55 -14.96 10.53
N ASP A 372 -28.08 -15.95 9.78
CA ASP A 372 -27.26 -15.78 8.57
C ASP A 372 -25.85 -15.18 8.69
N VAL A 373 -25.27 -15.06 9.89
CA VAL A 373 -23.86 -14.62 10.02
C VAL A 373 -22.94 -15.78 10.43
N LYS A 374 -22.13 -16.28 9.48
CA LYS A 374 -21.03 -17.22 9.77
C LYS A 374 -19.83 -16.44 10.30
N PHE A 375 -19.68 -16.38 11.62
CA PHE A 375 -18.45 -15.89 12.25
C PHE A 375 -17.38 -16.99 12.24
N ASP A 376 -16.22 -16.73 11.62
CA ASP A 376 -15.10 -17.66 11.67
C ASP A 376 -14.27 -17.49 12.97
N LEU A 377 -13.30 -18.37 13.19
CA LEU A 377 -12.43 -18.35 14.38
C LEU A 377 -11.51 -17.11 14.44
N SER A 378 -11.19 -16.49 13.31
CA SER A 378 -10.37 -15.27 13.26
C SER A 378 -11.15 -14.07 13.82
N PHE A 379 -12.46 -14.06 13.60
CA PHE A 379 -13.38 -13.05 14.10
C PHE A 379 -13.53 -13.10 15.64
N GLN A 380 -13.60 -14.30 16.22
CA GLN A 380 -13.61 -14.47 17.68
C GLN A 380 -12.35 -13.91 18.34
N LYS A 381 -11.18 -14.07 17.70
CA LYS A 381 -9.90 -13.59 18.23
C LYS A 381 -9.82 -12.05 18.28
N ILE A 382 -10.25 -11.36 17.22
CA ILE A 382 -10.26 -9.88 17.16
C ILE A 382 -11.15 -9.30 18.27
N ILE A 383 -12.32 -9.89 18.49
CA ILE A 383 -13.25 -9.44 19.55
C ILE A 383 -12.71 -9.75 20.95
N LEU A 384 -12.07 -10.90 21.16
CA LEU A 384 -11.43 -11.24 22.44
C LEU A 384 -10.24 -10.31 22.75
N GLU A 385 -9.45 -9.94 21.76
CA GLU A 385 -8.36 -8.95 21.89
C GLU A 385 -8.90 -7.55 22.25
N ARG A 386 -10.06 -7.16 21.69
CA ARG A 386 -10.77 -5.92 22.06
C ARG A 386 -11.39 -6.01 23.46
N ARG A 387 -12.00 -7.13 23.84
CA ARG A 387 -12.63 -7.36 25.16
C ARG A 387 -11.63 -7.52 26.30
N GLY A 388 -10.43 -8.05 26.04
CA GLY A 388 -9.37 -8.24 27.04
C GLY A 388 -8.83 -6.94 27.66
N LYS A 389 -9.24 -5.78 27.14
CA LYS A 389 -8.79 -4.45 27.58
C LYS A 389 -9.88 -3.57 28.21
N LEU A 390 -11.10 -4.11 28.39
CA LEU A 390 -12.22 -3.47 29.10
C LEU A 390 -12.45 -4.10 30.49
N LYS A 391 -11.38 -4.55 31.16
CA LYS A 391 -11.43 -4.93 32.58
C LYS A 391 -10.80 -3.87 33.45
#